data_AF-A0A8J6DT78-F1
#
_entry.id   AF-A0A8J6DT78-F1
#
_cell.length_a   1.000
_cell.length_b   1.000
_cell.length_c   1.000
_cell.angle_alpha   90.00
_cell.angle_beta   90.00
_cell.angle_gamma   90.00
#
_symmetry.space_group_name_H-M   'P 1'
#
loop_
_entity.id
_entity.type
_entity.pdbx_description
1 polymer ?
#
loop_
_entity_poly.entity_id
_entity_poly.type
_entity_poly.pdbx_seq_one_letter_code
_entity_poly.pdbx_strand_id
1 'polypeptide(L)' 'MLACYAGHLDVVKCLRSHGATWETRDLGGCTALHWAADGGHCSVIEWMIRDGCEVGLGRSGPAGPPVAPRRRL' A
#
# COMPACT_ATOMS: atom_id res chain seq x y z
N MET A 1 1.17 -6.66 1.34
CA MET A 1 0.55 -6.57 2.68
C MET A 1 1.39 -7.29 3.73
N LEU A 2 1.63 -8.60 3.62
CA LEU A 2 2.44 -9.35 4.60
C LEU A 2 3.85 -8.76 4.81
N ALA A 3 4.58 -8.47 3.73
CA ALA A 3 5.90 -7.82 3.83
C ALA A 3 5.84 -6.44 4.52
N CYS A 4 4.70 -5.75 4.42
CA CYS A 4 4.46 -4.44 5.00
C CYS A 4 4.18 -4.57 6.50
N TYR A 5 3.35 -5.54 6.89
CA TYR A 5 3.07 -5.90 8.27
C TYR A 5 4.32 -6.39 9.03
N ALA A 6 5.24 -7.05 8.34
CA ALA A 6 6.51 -7.52 8.92
C ALA A 6 7.66 -6.50 8.84
N GLY A 7 7.45 -5.35 8.19
CA GLY A 7 8.45 -4.29 8.11
C GLY A 7 9.62 -4.55 7.14
N HIS A 8 9.48 -5.50 6.22
CA HIS A 8 10.53 -5.92 5.29
C HIS A 8 10.62 -4.97 4.08
N LEU A 9 11.24 -3.81 4.28
CA LEU A 9 11.31 -2.73 3.28
C LEU A 9 11.95 -3.16 1.95
N ASP A 10 13.00 -3.96 2.01
CA ASP A 10 13.67 -4.55 0.84
C ASP A 10 12.74 -5.45 0.02
N VAL A 11 11.96 -6.31 0.68
CA VAL A 11 10.93 -7.13 0.05
C VAL A 11 9.82 -6.27 -0.54
N VAL A 12 9.38 -5.22 0.18
CA VAL A 12 8.37 -4.27 -0.32
C VAL A 12 8.84 -3.58 -1.60
N LYS A 13 10.10 -3.15 -1.66
CA LYS A 13 10.72 -2.57 -2.87
C LYS A 13 10.77 -3.56 -4.03
N CYS A 14 11.17 -4.81 -3.77
CA CYS A 14 11.20 -5.87 -4.78
C CYS A 14 9.80 -6.17 -5.33
N LEU A 15 8.79 -6.26 -4.47
CA LEU A 15 7.41 -6.45 -4.90
C LEU A 15 6.92 -5.29 -5.77
N ARG A 16 7.27 -4.05 -5.39
CA ARG A 16 6.91 -2.87 -6.18
C ARG A 16 7.58 -2.87 -7.55
N SER A 17 8.85 -3.25 -7.66
CA SER A 17 9.54 -3.33 -8.96
C SER A 17 8.93 -4.38 -9.89
N HIS A 18 8.20 -5.36 -9.36
CA HIS A 18 7.46 -6.37 -10.11
C HIS A 18 5.97 -6.02 -10.32
N GLY A 19 5.58 -4.76 -10.09
CA GLY A 19 4.25 -4.25 -10.42
C GLY A 19 3.22 -4.38 -9.29
N ALA A 20 3.62 -4.64 -8.04
CA ALA A 20 2.69 -4.56 -6.92
C ALA A 20 2.10 -3.15 -6.78
N THR A 21 0.80 -3.06 -6.52
CA THR A 21 0.05 -1.80 -6.40
C THR A 21 -0.32 -1.48 -4.96
N TRP A 22 -0.50 -0.20 -4.64
CA TRP A 22 -0.82 0.26 -3.28
C TRP A 22 -2.32 0.27 -2.99
N GLU A 23 -3.12 0.28 -4.06
CA GLU A 23 -4.57 0.41 -4.06
C GLU A 23 -5.30 -0.90 -3.72
N THR A 24 -4.55 -2.02 -3.68
CA THR A 24 -5.12 -3.33 -3.35
C THR A 24 -5.64 -3.33 -1.92
N ARG A 25 -6.86 -3.83 -1.73
CA ARG A 25 -7.53 -4.00 -0.44
C ARG A 25 -7.79 -5.46 -0.15
N ASP A 26 -7.68 -5.86 1.12
CA ASP A 26 -8.12 -7.17 1.58
C ASP A 26 -9.63 -7.20 1.86
N LEU A 27 -10.13 -8.34 2.36
CA LEU A 27 -11.54 -8.53 2.71
C LEU A 27 -12.05 -7.56 3.78
N GLY A 28 -11.15 -6.97 4.58
CA GLY A 28 -11.47 -5.95 5.58
C GLY A 28 -11.31 -4.51 5.07
N GLY A 29 -11.07 -4.33 3.77
CA GLY A 29 -10.81 -3.02 3.17
C GLY A 29 -9.44 -2.44 3.51
N CYS A 30 -8.53 -3.22 4.10
CA CYS A 30 -7.21 -2.74 4.49
C CYS A 30 -6.25 -2.76 3.30
N THR A 31 -5.51 -1.67 3.15
CA THR A 31 -4.41 -1.53 2.18
C THR A 31 -3.08 -1.96 2.80
N ALA A 32 -2.03 -2.06 1.98
CA ALA A 32 -0.67 -2.32 2.44
C ALA A 32 -0.18 -1.31 3.50
N LEU A 33 -0.65 -0.05 3.43
CA LEU A 33 -0.30 1.00 4.39
C LEU A 33 -0.93 0.76 5.77
N HIS A 34 -2.18 0.27 5.83
CA HIS A 34 -2.82 -0.09 7.11
C HIS A 34 -2.02 -1.17 7.83
N TRP A 35 -1.58 -2.18 7.09
CA TRP A 35 -0.77 -3.27 7.64
C TRP A 35 0.61 -2.80 8.11
N ALA A 36 1.25 -1.87 7.38
CA ALA A 36 2.51 -1.28 7.83
C ALA A 36 2.34 -0.42 9.11
N ALA A 37 1.21 0.29 9.22
CA ALA A 37 0.87 1.09 10.41
C ALA A 37 0.55 0.20 11.62
N ASP A 38 -0.19 -0.88 11.42
CA ASP A 38 -0.50 -1.86 12.46
C ASP A 38 0.76 -2.52 13.04
N GLY A 39 1.75 -2.81 12.17
CA GLY A 39 3.08 -3.29 12.59
C GLY A 39 4.04 -2.21 13.10
N GLY A 40 3.67 -0.93 13.04
CA GLY A 40 4.53 0.19 13.51
C GLY A 40 5.75 0.47 12.63
N HIS A 41 5.73 0.09 11.35
CA HIS A 41 6.88 0.14 10.46
C HIS A 41 7.01 1.47 9.71
N CYS A 42 7.45 2.52 10.41
CA CYS A 42 7.61 3.88 9.86
C CYS A 42 8.47 3.93 8.58
N SER A 43 9.55 3.16 8.50
CA SER A 43 10.43 3.13 7.32
C SER A 43 9.71 2.63 6.05
N VAL A 44 8.81 1.65 6.20
CA VAL A 44 7.98 1.14 5.12
C VAL A 44 6.93 2.17 4.72
N ILE A 45 6.27 2.79 5.70
CA ILE A 45 5.25 3.83 5.49
C ILE A 45 5.84 5.01 4.72
N GLU A 46 6.95 5.56 5.20
CA GLU A 46 7.61 6.70 4.56
C GLU A 46 8.01 6.38 3.12
N TRP A 47 8.54 5.18 2.89
CA TRP A 47 8.94 4.79 1.55
C TRP A 47 7.74 4.63 0.61
N MET A 48 6.64 3.99 1.06
CA MET A 48 5.41 3.87 0.27
C MET A 48 4.83 5.25 -0.09
N ILE A 49 4.81 6.19 0.87
CA ILE A 49 4.33 7.55 0.63
C ILE A 49 5.21 8.27 -0.42
N ARG A 50 6.55 8.12 -0.31
CA ARG A 50 7.49 8.66 -1.31
C ARG A 50 7.29 8.05 -2.71
N ASP A 51 6.89 6.78 -2.77
CA ASP A 51 6.55 6.07 -4.01
C ASP A 51 5.15 6.40 -4.56
N GLY A 52 4.37 7.24 -3.86
CA GLY A 52 3.07 7.72 -4.29
C GLY A 52 1.88 6.90 -3.78
N CYS A 53 2.04 6.13 -2.71
CA CYS A 53 0.92 5.49 -2.00
C CYS A 53 -0.04 6.54 -1.43
N GLU A 54 -1.32 6.43 -1.73
CA GLU A 54 -2.36 7.29 -1.17
C GLU A 54 -2.65 6.93 0.30
N VAL A 55 -2.54 7.92 1.19
CA VAL A 55 -2.76 7.74 2.64
C VAL A 55 -4.25 7.70 3.01
N GLY A 56 -5.11 8.32 2.20
CA GLY A 56 -6.54 8.48 2.45
C GLY A 56 -7.42 7.29 2.07
N LEU A 57 -6.84 6.16 1.65
CA LEU A 57 -7.61 4.97 1.30
C LEU A 57 -8.16 4.34 2.58
N GLY A 58 -9.36 4.74 3.02
CA GLY A 58 -10.01 4.16 4.20
C GLY A 58 -10.59 2.75 3.98
N ARG A 59 -10.84 2.04 5.10
CA ARG A 59 -11.46 0.70 5.14
C ARG A 59 -12.82 0.58 4.46
N SER A 60 -13.59 1.68 4.34
CA SER A 60 -14.96 1.66 3.81
C SER A 60 -15.15 2.39 2.48
N GLY A 61 -14.08 2.63 1.71
CA GLY A 61 -14.24 3.06 0.31
C GLY A 61 -14.99 1.96 -0.47
N PRO A 62 -15.84 2.30 -1.45
CA PRO A 62 -16.62 1.30 -2.17
C PRO A 62 -15.69 0.21 -2.67
N ALA A 63 -16.11 -1.06 -2.53
CA ALA A 63 -15.50 -2.20 -3.20
C ALA A 63 -15.72 -2.04 -4.71
N GLY A 64 -15.08 -1.04 -5.30
CA GLY A 64 -15.10 -0.71 -6.71
C GLY A 64 -13.81 -1.17 -7.37
N PRO A 65 -13.83 -1.37 -8.70
CA PRO A 65 -12.64 -1.78 -9.45
C PRO A 65 -11.50 -0.77 -9.25
N PRO A 66 -10.25 -1.18 -9.48
CA PRO A 66 -9.08 -0.32 -9.27
C PRO A 66 -9.31 1.05 -9.91
N VAL A 67 -9.26 2.11 -9.10
CA VAL A 67 -9.17 3.49 -9.61
C VAL A 67 -7.98 3.51 -10.55
N ALA A 68 -8.24 3.81 -11.82
CA ALA A 68 -7.23 3.79 -12.87
C ALA A 68 -6.01 4.65 -12.46
N PRO A 69 -4.77 4.24 -12.82
CA PRO A 69 -3.59 5.02 -12.50
C PRO A 69 -3.77 6.43 -13.06
N ARG A 70 -3.56 7.44 -12.20
CA ARG A 70 -3.53 8.83 -12.65
C ARG A 70 -2.43 8.93 -13.71
N ARG A 71 -2.81 8.98 -14.98
CA ARG A 71 -1.89 9.33 -16.07
C ARG A 71 -1.31 10.69 -15.71
N ARG A 72 -0.04 10.73 -15.33
CA ARG A 72 0.72 11.98 -15.36
C ARG A 72 0.76 12.38 -16.84
N LEU A 73 0.26 13.59 -17.12
CA LEU A 73 0.39 14.25 -18.41
C LEU A 73 1.87 14.39 -18.79
#